data_AF-A0A524CLY6-F1
#
_entry.id   AF-A0A524CLY6-F1
#
_cell.length_a   1.000
_cell.length_b   1.000
_cell.length_c   1.000
_cell.angle_alpha   90.00
_cell.angle_beta   90.00
_cell.angle_gamma   90.00
#
_symmetry.space_group_name_H-M   'P 1'
#
loop_
_entity.id
_entity.type
_entity.pdbx_description
1 polymer ?
#
loop_
_entity_poly.entity_id
_entity_poly.type
_entity_poly.pdbx_seq_one_letter_code
_entity_poly.pdbx_strand_id
1 'polypeptide(L)'
;MKIAVSGKGGVGKTLIAGTLARLFAKDGYNVLAIDNDSAMNLSYTLGIKKETKDNIVPISEMKKLIEERVVVQGGGSGVYNINPQVSDIPDKYKVSGPDGLQLLVLGSIEEPSTGCLCPENALIRTLLYNLFVKRDEVVIVDFEAGLEHLGRGTA
;
A
#
# COMPACT_ATOMS: atom_id res chain seq x y z
N MET A 1 4.16 0.49 -16.23
CA MET A 1 3.04 1.45 -16.18
C MET A 1 2.62 1.66 -14.72
N LYS A 2 2.25 2.88 -14.31
CA LYS A 2 1.87 3.21 -12.92
C LYS A 2 0.55 3.99 -12.91
N ILE A 3 -0.45 3.51 -12.18
CA ILE A 3 -1.79 4.11 -12.11
C ILE A 3 -2.17 4.29 -10.64
N ALA A 4 -2.60 5.50 -10.28
CA ALA A 4 -3.19 5.80 -8.99
C ALA A 4 -4.65 6.19 -9.20
N VAL A 5 -5.57 5.57 -8.47
CA VAL A 5 -7.01 5.85 -8.52
C VAL A 5 -7.39 6.57 -7.22
N SER A 6 -7.83 7.82 -7.33
CA SER A 6 -8.26 8.65 -6.19
C SER A 6 -9.53 9.43 -6.56
N GLY A 7 -10.23 9.93 -5.55
CA GLY A 7 -11.54 10.59 -5.68
C GLY A 7 -12.37 10.50 -4.40
N LYS A 8 -13.58 11.09 -4.44
CA LYS A 8 -14.49 11.15 -3.28
C LYS A 8 -14.91 9.75 -2.79
N GLY A 9 -15.38 9.65 -1.56
CA GLY A 9 -15.98 8.42 -1.03
C GLY A 9 -17.16 7.95 -1.90
N GLY A 10 -17.28 6.64 -2.13
CA GLY A 10 -18.42 6.04 -2.83
C GLY A 10 -18.47 6.17 -4.35
N VAL A 11 -17.50 6.82 -5.00
CA VAL A 11 -17.50 7.00 -6.48
C VAL A 11 -17.08 5.76 -7.29
N GLY A 12 -16.82 4.63 -6.62
CA GLY A 12 -16.43 3.38 -7.28
C GLY A 12 -14.94 3.22 -7.58
N LYS A 13 -14.06 3.91 -6.84
CA LYS A 13 -12.59 3.84 -7.03
C LYS A 13 -12.04 2.43 -7.01
N THR A 14 -12.34 1.68 -5.94
CA THR A 14 -11.92 0.29 -5.76
C THR A 14 -12.42 -0.61 -6.89
N LEU A 15 -13.64 -0.38 -7.38
CA LEU A 15 -14.18 -1.11 -8.52
C LEU A 15 -13.36 -0.84 -9.79
N ILE A 16 -13.03 0.42 -10.07
CA ILE A 16 -12.21 0.81 -11.22
C ILE A 16 -10.79 0.25 -11.08
N ALA A 17 -10.15 0.45 -9.92
CA ALA A 17 -8.80 -0.03 -9.64
C ALA A 17 -8.69 -1.55 -9.79
N GLY A 18 -9.61 -2.29 -9.17
CA GLY A 18 -9.64 -3.75 -9.26
C GLY A 18 -9.94 -4.24 -10.67
N THR A 19 -10.87 -3.60 -11.38
CA THR A 19 -11.19 -3.95 -12.78
C THR A 19 -9.97 -3.77 -13.69
N LEU A 20 -9.29 -2.63 -13.59
CA LEU A 20 -8.07 -2.37 -14.36
C LEU A 20 -6.99 -3.43 -14.06
N ALA A 21 -6.78 -3.75 -12.78
CA ALA A 21 -5.79 -4.76 -12.39
C ALA A 21 -6.09 -6.14 -12.96
N ARG A 22 -7.36 -6.56 -12.97
CA ARG A 22 -7.79 -7.83 -13.55
C ARG A 22 -7.61 -7.84 -15.08
N LEU A 23 -7.89 -6.73 -15.77
CA LEU A 23 -7.70 -6.63 -17.21
C LEU A 23 -6.22 -6.73 -17.59
N PHE A 24 -5.34 -5.96 -16.94
CA PHE A 24 -3.90 -6.06 -17.19
C PHE A 24 -3.36 -7.47 -16.90
N ALA A 25 -3.79 -8.10 -15.81
CA ALA A 25 -3.35 -9.46 -15.48
C ALA A 25 -3.80 -10.47 -16.54
N LYS A 26 -5.05 -10.38 -17.02
CA LYS A 26 -5.58 -11.24 -18.09
C LYS A 26 -4.86 -11.05 -19.43
N ASP A 27 -4.38 -9.84 -19.71
CA ASP A 27 -3.58 -9.53 -20.89
C ASP A 27 -2.12 -10.00 -20.76
N GLY A 28 -1.76 -10.66 -19.65
CA GLY A 28 -0.44 -11.27 -19.43
C GLY A 28 0.60 -10.33 -18.82
N TYR A 29 0.20 -9.15 -18.33
CA TYR A 29 1.10 -8.26 -17.62
C TYR A 29 1.34 -8.74 -16.19
N ASN A 30 2.56 -8.53 -15.68
CA ASN A 30 2.82 -8.63 -14.25
C ASN A 30 2.18 -7.41 -13.57
N VAL A 31 1.22 -7.67 -12.67
CA VAL A 31 0.45 -6.63 -11.99
C VAL A 31 0.60 -6.74 -10.48
N LEU A 32 0.92 -5.60 -9.86
CA LEU A 32 0.84 -5.39 -8.42
C LEU A 32 -0.26 -4.37 -8.12
N ALA A 33 -1.36 -4.85 -7.54
CA ALA A 33 -2.40 -4.03 -6.98
C ALA A 33 -2.05 -3.64 -5.53
N ILE A 34 -2.26 -2.38 -5.17
CA ILE A 34 -1.97 -1.85 -3.84
C ILE A 34 -3.27 -1.29 -3.27
N ASP A 35 -3.66 -1.78 -2.10
CA ASP A 35 -4.81 -1.29 -1.35
C ASP A 35 -4.33 -0.35 -0.24
N ASN A 36 -4.63 0.94 -0.37
CA ASN A 36 -4.31 1.99 0.59
C ASN A 36 -5.61 2.60 1.13
N ASP A 37 -6.52 1.75 1.61
CA ASP A 37 -7.78 2.09 2.26
C ASP A 37 -7.95 1.23 3.53
N SER A 38 -8.53 1.81 4.59
CA SER A 38 -8.83 1.10 5.86
C SER A 38 -9.79 -0.08 5.66
N ALA A 39 -10.69 -0.01 4.69
CA ALA A 39 -11.71 -1.03 4.47
C ALA A 39 -11.19 -2.27 3.70
N MET A 40 -9.98 -2.22 3.13
CA MET A 40 -9.31 -3.34 2.45
C MET A 40 -10.15 -4.03 1.35
N ASN A 41 -10.99 -3.24 0.67
CA ASN A 41 -12.02 -3.73 -0.23
C ASN A 41 -11.46 -4.19 -1.60
N LEU A 42 -10.21 -3.85 -1.94
CA LEU A 42 -9.64 -4.21 -3.23
C LEU A 42 -9.54 -5.73 -3.38
N SER A 43 -9.21 -6.43 -2.29
CA SER A 43 -9.14 -7.90 -2.24
C SER A 43 -10.43 -8.60 -2.73
N TYR A 44 -11.60 -8.01 -2.45
CA TYR A 44 -12.90 -8.53 -2.91
C TYR A 44 -13.08 -8.32 -4.40
N THR A 45 -12.78 -7.12 -4.89
CA THR A 45 -12.91 -6.78 -6.32
C THR A 45 -11.97 -7.61 -7.19
N LEU A 46 -10.79 -7.93 -6.67
CA LEU A 46 -9.81 -8.79 -7.36
C LEU A 46 -10.20 -10.28 -7.38
N GLY A 47 -11.18 -10.69 -6.57
CA GLY A 47 -11.56 -12.10 -6.46
C GLY A 47 -10.55 -12.95 -5.70
N ILE A 48 -9.84 -12.38 -4.71
CA ILE A 48 -8.95 -13.13 -3.82
C ILE A 48 -9.78 -14.14 -3.02
N LYS A 49 -9.30 -15.39 -2.91
CA LYS A 49 -9.97 -16.45 -2.16
C LYS A 49 -10.10 -16.06 -0.69
N LYS A 50 -11.21 -16.45 -0.06
CA LYS A 50 -11.51 -16.14 1.34
C LYS A 50 -10.38 -16.55 2.28
N GLU A 51 -9.88 -17.79 2.15
CA GLU A 51 -8.76 -18.31 2.93
C GLU A 51 -7.51 -17.42 2.86
N THR A 52 -7.23 -16.85 1.69
CA THR A 52 -6.10 -15.93 1.51
C THR A 52 -6.42 -14.57 2.14
N LYS A 53 -7.63 -14.05 1.95
CA LYS A 53 -8.07 -12.76 2.52
C LYS A 53 -7.99 -12.73 4.04
N ASP A 54 -8.45 -13.80 4.69
CA ASP A 54 -8.51 -13.90 6.16
C ASP A 54 -7.10 -13.89 6.81
N ASN A 55 -6.05 -14.10 6.02
CA ASN A 55 -4.65 -14.09 6.47
C ASN A 55 -3.88 -12.82 6.04
N ILE A 56 -4.53 -11.86 5.36
CA ILE A 56 -3.90 -10.60 4.99
C ILE A 56 -3.74 -9.74 6.25
N VAL A 57 -2.50 -9.35 6.54
CA VAL A 57 -2.20 -8.36 7.57
C VAL A 57 -1.77 -7.07 6.84
N PRO A 58 -2.42 -5.93 7.09
CA PRO A 58 -2.00 -4.64 6.54
C PRO A 58 -0.60 -4.24 7.02
N ILE A 59 0.19 -3.59 6.15
CA ILE A 59 1.51 -3.08 6.53
C ILE A 59 1.41 -2.08 7.70
N SER A 60 0.35 -1.27 7.75
CA SER A 60 0.10 -0.31 8.84
C SER A 60 -0.05 -0.98 10.22
N GLU A 61 -0.46 -2.24 10.28
CA GLU A 61 -0.64 -3.00 11.53
C GLU A 61 0.61 -3.78 11.96
N MET A 62 1.63 -3.87 11.10
CA MET A 62 2.85 -4.65 11.37
C MET A 62 3.84 -3.90 12.26
N LYS A 63 3.49 -3.69 13.54
CA LYS A 63 4.29 -2.90 14.52
C LYS A 63 5.78 -3.27 14.54
N LYS A 64 6.09 -4.56 14.56
CA LYS A 64 7.48 -5.05 14.58
C LYS A 64 8.25 -4.65 13.31
N LEU A 65 7.61 -4.71 12.14
CA LEU A 65 8.23 -4.30 10.87
C LEU A 65 8.47 -2.78 10.89
N ILE A 66 7.47 -2.01 11.31
CA ILE A 66 7.58 -0.55 11.40
C ILE A 66 8.71 -0.15 12.34
N GLU A 67 8.76 -0.75 13.54
CA GLU A 67 9.84 -0.52 14.50
C GLU A 67 11.22 -0.84 13.93
N GLU A 68 11.39 -2.03 13.31
CA GLU A 68 12.66 -2.46 12.73
C GLU A 68 13.16 -1.50 11.63
N ARG A 69 12.25 -0.93 10.83
CA ARG A 69 12.61 -0.10 9.68
C ARG A 69 12.77 1.38 10.01
N VAL A 70 11.96 1.87 10.96
CA VAL A 70 11.79 3.31 11.18
C VAL A 70 12.40 3.78 12.49
N VAL A 71 12.47 2.94 13.53
CA VAL A 71 13.06 3.35 14.81
C VAL A 71 14.58 3.24 14.76
N VAL A 72 15.27 4.35 15.07
CA VAL A 72 16.73 4.38 15.12
C VAL A 72 17.20 3.96 16.52
N GLN A 73 17.89 2.83 16.62
CA GLN A 73 18.49 2.40 17.88
C GLN A 73 19.50 3.44 18.37
N GLY A 74 19.32 3.92 19.61
CA GLY A 74 20.16 4.96 20.20
C GLY A 74 19.78 6.40 19.82
N GLY A 75 18.74 6.61 19.00
CA GLY A 75 18.28 7.94 18.57
C GLY A 75 17.54 8.77 19.61
N GLY A 76 17.16 8.19 20.76
CA GLY A 76 16.25 8.83 21.71
C GLY A 76 14.78 8.72 21.29
N SER A 77 13.86 8.94 22.23
CA SER A 77 12.42 8.84 21.96
C SER A 77 11.99 9.89 20.93
N GLY A 78 11.29 9.47 19.88
CA GLY A 78 10.79 10.36 18.82
C GLY A 78 11.74 10.58 17.64
N VAL A 79 12.89 9.89 17.58
CA VAL A 79 13.77 9.93 16.41
C VAL A 79 13.49 8.78 15.45
N TYR A 80 13.06 9.13 14.24
CA TYR A 80 12.66 8.21 13.20
C TYR A 80 13.53 8.34 11.95
N ASN A 81 13.83 7.21 11.31
CA ASN A 81 14.38 7.17 9.97
C ASN A 81 13.29 7.54 8.97
N ILE A 82 13.43 8.70 8.34
CA ILE A 82 12.48 9.23 7.35
C ILE A 82 12.63 8.54 5.99
N ASN A 83 13.71 7.77 5.77
CA ASN A 83 13.93 7.00 4.55
C ASN A 83 14.28 5.52 4.86
N PRO A 84 13.32 4.75 5.39
CA PRO A 84 13.51 3.33 5.67
C PRO A 84 13.81 2.52 4.41
N GLN A 85 14.53 1.41 4.58
CA GLN A 85 14.65 0.42 3.51
C GLN A 85 13.33 -0.33 3.37
N VAL A 86 12.75 -0.33 2.17
CA VAL A 86 11.39 -0.86 1.91
C VAL A 86 11.30 -1.78 0.68
N SER A 87 12.39 -1.94 -0.08
CA SER A 87 12.37 -2.61 -1.39
C SER A 87 11.95 -4.08 -1.32
N ASP A 88 12.17 -4.74 -0.18
CA ASP A 88 11.87 -6.15 0.06
C ASP A 88 10.43 -6.41 0.54
N ILE A 89 9.74 -5.37 1.04
CA ILE A 89 8.41 -5.50 1.64
C ILE A 89 7.39 -6.07 0.63
N PRO A 90 7.27 -5.56 -0.61
CA PRO A 90 6.28 -6.09 -1.54
C PRO A 90 6.48 -7.58 -1.79
N ASP A 91 7.72 -8.06 -1.94
CA ASP A 91 7.98 -9.46 -2.27
C ASP A 91 7.75 -10.42 -1.09
N LYS A 92 7.83 -9.92 0.15
CA LYS A 92 7.56 -10.70 1.37
C LYS A 92 6.08 -10.77 1.73
N TYR A 93 5.34 -9.70 1.51
CA TYR A 93 4.00 -9.53 2.07
C TYR A 93 2.89 -9.46 1.01
N LYS A 94 3.22 -9.49 -0.28
CA LYS A 94 2.20 -9.62 -1.33
C LYS A 94 1.49 -10.97 -1.26
N VAL A 95 0.21 -10.96 -1.57
CA VAL A 95 -0.61 -12.16 -1.72
C VAL A 95 -0.96 -12.39 -3.19
N SER A 96 -1.00 -13.66 -3.58
CA SER A 96 -1.33 -14.05 -4.94
C SER A 96 -2.84 -14.06 -5.17
N GLY A 97 -3.26 -13.41 -6.25
CA GLY A 97 -4.61 -13.42 -6.78
C GLY A 97 -4.75 -14.26 -8.05
N PRO A 98 -5.93 -14.24 -8.68
CA PRO A 98 -6.15 -14.94 -9.93
C PRO A 98 -5.36 -14.31 -11.08
N ASP A 99 -5.07 -15.11 -12.11
CA ASP A 99 -4.31 -14.70 -13.31
C ASP A 99 -2.90 -14.15 -13.02
N GLY A 100 -2.28 -14.58 -11.91
CA GLY A 100 -0.92 -14.17 -11.53
C GLY A 100 -0.81 -12.76 -10.93
N LEU A 101 -1.94 -12.05 -10.79
CA LEU A 101 -2.03 -10.76 -10.10
C LEU A 101 -1.50 -10.87 -8.67
N GLN A 102 -0.81 -9.83 -8.20
CA GLN A 102 -0.34 -9.72 -6.82
C GLN A 102 -1.06 -8.57 -6.13
N LEU A 103 -1.38 -8.73 -4.85
CA LEU A 103 -2.00 -7.71 -4.01
C LEU A 103 -1.10 -7.42 -2.82
N LEU A 104 -0.85 -6.14 -2.54
CA LEU A 104 -0.22 -5.67 -1.31
C LEU A 104 -1.22 -4.76 -0.59
N VAL A 105 -1.52 -5.06 0.68
CA VAL A 105 -2.42 -4.22 1.48
C VAL A 105 -1.60 -3.39 2.45
N LEU A 106 -1.67 -2.07 2.28
CA LEU A 106 -1.00 -1.12 3.14
C LEU A 106 -1.85 -0.83 4.37
N GLY A 107 -3.17 -0.68 4.19
CA GLY A 107 -4.08 -0.17 5.19
C GLY A 107 -3.94 1.35 5.37
N SER A 108 -4.96 1.97 5.96
CA SER A 108 -4.92 3.39 6.35
C SER A 108 -4.50 3.52 7.82
N ILE A 109 -4.19 4.73 8.26
CA ILE A 109 -3.85 5.02 9.66
C ILE A 109 -5.10 5.59 10.33
N GLU A 110 -5.67 4.82 11.25
CA GLU A 110 -6.96 5.14 11.88
C GLU A 110 -6.89 6.29 12.91
N GLU A 111 -5.71 6.78 13.28
CA GLU A 111 -5.59 7.87 14.26
C GLU A 111 -5.29 9.24 13.61
N PRO A 112 -6.27 10.16 13.57
CA PRO A 112 -6.06 11.53 13.07
C PRO A 112 -5.33 12.44 14.08
N SER A 113 -4.92 11.91 15.24
CA SER A 113 -4.71 12.70 16.46
C SER A 113 -3.25 12.83 16.93
N THR A 114 -2.30 12.09 16.34
CA THR A 114 -0.90 12.03 16.80
C THR A 114 0.12 12.68 15.86
N GLY A 115 -0.35 13.36 14.81
CA GLY A 115 0.47 14.18 13.94
C GLY A 115 0.95 13.47 12.67
N CYS A 116 1.33 14.26 11.67
CA CYS A 116 1.64 13.84 10.30
C CYS A 116 2.96 13.04 10.15
N LEU A 117 3.65 12.72 11.25
CA LEU A 117 5.00 12.16 11.30
C LEU A 117 5.09 10.87 12.13
N CYS A 118 4.02 10.06 12.17
CA CYS A 118 4.10 8.76 12.80
C CYS A 118 4.96 7.76 11.99
N PRO A 119 5.60 6.77 12.66
CA PRO A 119 6.45 5.78 12.01
C PRO A 119 5.78 5.02 10.85
N GLU A 120 4.49 4.73 10.99
CA GLU A 120 3.66 4.05 10.00
C GLU A 120 3.62 4.86 8.69
N ASN A 121 3.35 6.17 8.80
CA ASN A 121 3.31 7.09 7.68
C ASN A 121 4.66 7.20 6.96
N ALA A 122 5.76 7.27 7.72
CA ALA A 122 7.10 7.32 7.13
C ALA A 122 7.41 6.06 6.30
N LEU A 123 7.00 4.89 6.80
CA LEU A 123 7.16 3.63 6.09
C LEU A 123 6.30 3.56 4.82
N ILE A 124 4.99 3.82 4.96
CA ILE A 124 4.03 3.73 3.85
C ILE A 124 4.39 4.70 2.73
N ARG A 125 4.75 5.94 3.06
CA ARG A 125 5.15 6.96 2.08
C ARG A 125 6.40 6.52 1.29
N THR A 126 7.41 6.00 2.00
CA THR A 126 8.65 5.54 1.37
C THR A 126 8.41 4.30 0.50
N LEU A 127 7.54 3.39 0.96
CA LEU A 127 7.12 2.21 0.23
C LEU A 127 6.37 2.57 -1.06
N LEU A 128 5.39 3.47 -1.01
CA LEU A 128 4.70 3.96 -2.20
C LEU A 128 5.66 4.60 -3.20
N TYR A 129 6.58 5.46 -2.73
CA TYR A 129 7.61 6.05 -3.59
C TYR A 129 8.48 4.97 -4.25
N ASN A 130 8.92 3.96 -3.50
CA ASN A 130 9.70 2.84 -4.02
C ASN A 130 8.93 2.06 -5.11
N LEU A 131 7.64 1.78 -4.86
CA LEU A 131 6.77 1.02 -5.77
C LEU A 131 6.50 1.76 -7.09
N PHE A 132 6.37 3.10 -7.03
CA PHE A 132 6.18 3.90 -8.23
C PHE A 132 7.45 4.08 -9.05
N VAL A 133 8.62 4.20 -8.39
CA VAL A 133 9.87 4.58 -9.06
C VAL A 133 10.73 3.38 -9.48
N LYS A 134 10.77 2.30 -8.69
CA LYS A 134 11.75 1.21 -8.88
C LYS A 134 11.21 -0.08 -9.48
N ARG A 135 9.90 -0.22 -9.62
CA ARG A 135 9.28 -1.47 -10.10
C ARG A 135 8.98 -1.35 -11.60
N ASP A 136 9.26 -2.40 -12.37
CA ASP A 136 8.94 -2.45 -13.81
C ASP A 136 7.52 -2.99 -14.09
N GLU A 137 6.92 -3.68 -13.13
CA GLU A 137 5.56 -4.22 -13.23
C GLU A 137 4.48 -3.12 -13.28
N VAL A 138 3.29 -3.49 -13.77
CA VAL A 138 2.11 -2.61 -13.75
C VAL A 138 1.67 -2.45 -12.30
N VAL A 139 1.76 -1.23 -11.77
CA VAL A 139 1.32 -0.94 -10.39
C VAL A 139 0.03 -0.14 -10.44
N ILE A 140 -0.98 -0.62 -9.74
CA ILE A 140 -2.29 0.03 -9.62
C ILE A 140 -2.57 0.25 -8.14
N VAL A 141 -2.75 1.51 -7.74
CA VAL A 141 -2.99 1.88 -6.34
C VAL A 141 -4.40 2.40 -6.18
N ASP A 142 -5.16 1.78 -5.29
CA ASP A 142 -6.44 2.28 -4.81
C ASP A 142 -6.19 3.13 -3.56
N PHE A 143 -6.43 4.44 -3.67
CA PHE A 143 -6.30 5.36 -2.54
C PHE A 143 -7.66 5.60 -1.87
N GLU A 144 -7.63 5.73 -0.55
CA GLU A 144 -8.72 6.35 0.20
C GLU A 144 -8.97 7.80 -0.27
N ALA A 145 -10.06 8.44 0.20
CA ALA A 145 -10.41 9.80 -0.18
C ALA A 145 -9.34 10.82 0.26
N GLY A 146 -8.42 11.13 -0.64
CA GLY A 146 -7.28 11.98 -0.34
C GLY A 146 -6.09 11.66 -1.25
N LEU A 147 -5.09 12.55 -1.28
CA LEU A 147 -3.81 12.33 -1.97
C LEU A 147 -2.64 12.72 -1.06
N GLU A 148 -2.86 12.79 0.25
CA GLU A 148 -1.87 13.16 1.26
C GLU A 148 -0.60 12.31 1.17
N HIS A 149 -0.73 11.02 0.86
CA HIS A 149 0.40 10.10 0.69
C HIS A 149 1.20 10.34 -0.60
N LEU A 150 0.65 11.08 -1.57
CA LEU A 150 1.31 11.43 -2.84
C LEU A 150 1.89 12.86 -2.84
N GLY A 151 1.82 13.56 -1.70
CA GLY A 151 2.24 14.95 -1.56
C GLY A 151 3.72 15.20 -1.89
N ARG A 152 4.01 16.35 -2.49
CA ARG A 152 5.36 16.84 -2.84
C ARG A 152 6.19 17.26 -1.61
N GLY A 153 6.10 16.57 -0.47
CA GLY A 153 7.05 16.75 0.65
C GLY A 153 7.36 18.20 1.07
N THR A 154 6.41 19.14 0.95
CA THR A 154 6.55 20.51 1.43
C THR A 154 5.57 20.73 2.57
N ALA A 155 6.00 20.36 3.77
CA ALA A 155 5.60 20.97 5.03
C ALA A 155 6.76 20.75 6.01
#